data_AF-A0AAJ2I670-F1
#
_entry.id   AF-A0AAJ2I670-F1
#
_cell.length_a   1.000
_cell.length_b   1.000
_cell.length_c   1.000
_cell.angle_alpha   90.00
_cell.angle_beta   90.00
_cell.angle_gamma   90.00
#
_symmetry.space_group_name_H-M   'P 1'
#
loop_
_entity.id
_entity.type
_entity.pdbx_description
1 polymer ?
#
loop_
_entity_poly.entity_id
_entity_poly.type
_entity_poly.pdbx_seq_one_letter_code
_entity_poly.pdbx_strand_id
1 'polypeptide(L)'
;MINYQIYAPQRGATLLVVMMMLLILTVIGVLAIRVAMTSLNISTHTQLGQFLSQTADTPINQLYTSNLSNLVDLSGAIGYALQDSKLEPGNEYIFCYKPLSNEKFAASLGVAVKRPPATKTAKAALVSGGADAFCNLSSDFGSSREAVVTQVAVKIPNDAEEDLKPGALLSRGNNLSSGTIMPKNVVEQQRIRVTTTSIVPSFTKNLDAAQNCIGTGSGNAGYISDDTSSDTKGFETIATCLAKLGVPVNSQTQEFNLQTIFTQTQAP
;
A
#
# COMPACT_ATOMS: atom_id res chain seq x y z
N MET A 1 -33.54 -0.03 82.45
CA MET A 1 -32.47 0.99 82.34
C MET A 1 -32.16 1.18 80.88
N ILE A 2 -32.36 2.40 80.37
CA ILE A 2 -32.20 2.74 78.96
C ILE A 2 -30.73 3.13 78.74
N ASN A 3 -30.04 2.44 77.84
CA ASN A 3 -28.68 2.77 77.41
C ASN A 3 -28.72 3.97 76.46
N TYR A 4 -28.13 5.09 76.86
CA TYR A 4 -28.02 6.30 76.05
C TYR A 4 -26.70 6.23 75.25
N GLN A 5 -26.78 6.12 73.93
CA GLN A 5 -25.62 6.29 73.06
C GLN A 5 -25.29 7.78 72.95
N ILE A 6 -24.07 8.15 73.36
CA ILE A 6 -23.53 9.50 73.22
C ILE A 6 -22.96 9.63 71.80
N TYR A 7 -23.63 10.39 70.93
CA TYR A 7 -23.07 10.82 69.65
C TYR A 7 -22.30 12.13 69.85
N ALA A 8 -20.98 12.09 69.64
CA ALA A 8 -20.14 13.28 69.64
C ALA A 8 -20.26 14.05 68.31
N PRO A 9 -20.51 15.37 68.30
CA PRO A 9 -20.58 16.15 67.08
C PRO A 9 -19.18 16.47 66.53
N GLN A 10 -18.66 15.66 65.60
CA GLN A 10 -17.43 15.94 64.86
C GLN A 10 -17.67 17.01 63.76
N ARG A 11 -17.55 18.30 64.12
CA ARG A 11 -17.70 19.44 63.17
C ARG A 11 -16.46 19.75 62.32
N GLY A 12 -15.41 18.93 62.36
CA GLY A 12 -14.19 19.11 61.55
C GLY A 12 -13.88 17.96 60.57
N ALA A 13 -14.40 16.76 60.83
CA ALA A 13 -14.07 15.56 60.04
C ALA A 13 -14.81 15.50 58.69
N THR A 14 -16.01 16.10 58.59
CA THR A 14 -16.83 16.07 57.37
C THR A 14 -16.17 16.81 56.20
N LEU A 15 -15.51 17.94 56.46
CA LEU A 15 -14.86 18.74 55.41
C LEU A 15 -13.64 18.02 54.83
N LEU A 16 -12.84 17.35 55.66
CA LEU A 16 -11.70 16.54 55.21
C LEU A 16 -12.16 15.33 54.38
N VAL A 17 -13.21 14.63 54.81
CA VAL A 17 -13.75 13.48 54.07
C VAL A 17 -14.29 13.91 52.70
N VAL A 18 -15.03 15.03 52.64
CA VAL A 18 -15.56 15.55 51.37
C VAL A 18 -14.43 16.01 50.45
N MET A 19 -13.42 16.72 50.97
CA MET A 19 -12.25 17.13 50.18
C MET A 19 -11.48 15.93 49.62
N MET A 20 -11.28 14.88 50.42
CA MET A 20 -10.62 13.65 49.96
C MET A 20 -11.47 12.92 48.91
N MET A 21 -12.79 12.86 49.09
CA MET A 21 -13.70 12.27 48.11
C MET A 21 -13.66 13.03 46.78
N LEU A 22 -13.69 14.36 46.81
CA LEU A 22 -13.58 15.20 45.60
C LEU A 22 -12.22 15.01 44.90
N LEU A 23 -11.13 14.86 45.65
CA LEU A 23 -9.81 14.58 45.09
C LEU A 23 -9.80 13.23 44.36
N ILE A 24 -10.35 12.17 44.98
CA ILE A 24 -10.41 10.85 44.34
C ILE A 24 -11.27 10.88 43.07
N LEU A 25 -12.43 11.53 43.12
CA LEU A 25 -13.33 11.65 41.96
C LEU A 25 -12.68 12.43 40.81
N THR A 26 -11.92 13.49 41.09
CA THR A 26 -11.22 14.26 40.04
C THR A 26 -10.09 13.46 39.41
N VAL A 27 -9.31 12.70 40.19
CA VAL A 27 -8.25 11.82 39.66
C VAL A 27 -8.82 10.72 38.76
N ILE A 28 -9.88 10.04 39.20
CA ILE A 28 -10.55 9.02 38.39
C ILE A 28 -11.14 9.65 37.12
N GLY A 29 -11.76 10.83 37.23
CA GLY A 29 -12.31 11.57 36.09
C GLY A 29 -11.25 11.92 35.04
N VAL A 30 -10.10 12.44 35.46
CA VAL A 30 -9.00 12.79 34.55
C VAL A 30 -8.42 11.54 33.87
N LEU A 31 -8.25 10.44 34.60
CA LEU A 31 -7.78 9.18 34.03
C LEU A 31 -8.77 8.63 33.00
N ALA A 32 -10.07 8.65 33.31
CA ALA A 32 -11.12 8.23 32.38
C ALA A 32 -11.11 9.05 31.08
N ILE A 33 -10.95 10.37 31.16
CA ILE A 33 -10.85 11.24 29.98
C ILE A 33 -9.62 10.90 29.14
N ARG A 34 -8.46 10.65 29.77
CA ARG A 34 -7.23 10.25 29.05
C ARG A 34 -7.40 8.91 28.36
N VAL A 35 -8.02 7.93 29.02
CA VAL A 35 -8.31 6.61 28.42
C VAL A 35 -9.30 6.75 27.26
N ALA A 36 -10.32 7.59 27.40
CA ALA A 36 -11.28 7.84 26.31
C ALA A 36 -10.59 8.46 25.07
N MET A 37 -9.78 9.50 25.25
CA MET A 37 -9.06 10.13 24.12
C MET A 37 -8.05 9.19 23.46
N THR A 38 -7.32 8.39 24.26
CA THR A 38 -6.40 7.39 23.71
C THR A 38 -7.16 6.29 22.95
N SER A 39 -8.29 5.82 23.46
CA SER A 39 -9.13 4.84 22.75
C SER A 39 -9.67 5.38 21.42
N LEU A 40 -10.08 6.66 21.37
CA LEU A 40 -10.59 7.30 20.16
C LEU A 40 -9.49 7.45 19.11
N ASN A 41 -8.29 7.88 19.52
CA ASN A 41 -7.15 7.98 18.63
C ASN A 41 -6.76 6.60 18.07
N ILE A 42 -6.68 5.56 18.92
CA ILE A 42 -6.39 4.19 18.49
C ILE A 42 -7.47 3.67 17.53
N SER A 43 -8.75 3.90 17.85
CA SER A 43 -9.88 3.53 16.99
C SER A 43 -9.82 4.25 15.63
N THR A 44 -9.42 5.52 15.61
CA THR A 44 -9.35 6.31 14.38
C THR A 44 -8.19 5.84 13.50
N HIS A 45 -7.02 5.57 14.09
CA HIS A 45 -5.87 5.02 13.36
C HIS A 45 -6.15 3.62 12.81
N THR A 46 -6.84 2.75 13.56
CA THR A 46 -7.21 1.40 13.09
C THR A 46 -8.27 1.44 11.99
N GLN A 47 -9.31 2.27 12.12
CA GLN A 47 -10.30 2.48 11.07
C GLN A 47 -9.66 3.03 9.79
N LEU A 48 -8.76 4.01 9.93
CA LEU A 48 -8.01 4.57 8.80
C LEU A 48 -7.10 3.53 8.15
N GLY A 49 -6.43 2.70 8.94
CA GLY A 49 -5.61 1.60 8.44
C GLY A 49 -6.42 0.55 7.66
N GLN A 50 -7.58 0.16 8.16
CA GLN A 50 -8.47 -0.77 7.45
C GLN A 50 -8.98 -0.18 6.13
N PHE A 51 -9.38 1.09 6.16
CA PHE A 51 -9.82 1.79 4.95
C PHE A 51 -8.68 1.93 3.92
N LEU A 52 -7.47 2.27 4.36
CA LEU A 52 -6.28 2.30 3.53
C LEU A 52 -5.91 0.92 2.97
N SER A 53 -6.09 -0.15 3.74
CA SER A 53 -5.90 -1.52 3.26
C SER A 53 -6.88 -1.87 2.14
N GLN A 54 -8.17 -1.61 2.34
CA GLN A 54 -9.19 -1.91 1.32
C GLN A 54 -8.99 -1.11 0.03
N THR A 55 -8.57 0.15 0.16
CA THR A 55 -8.28 1.00 -1.01
C THR A 55 -7.02 0.57 -1.75
N ALA A 56 -5.99 0.09 -1.03
CA ALA A 56 -4.78 -0.47 -1.64
C ALA A 56 -5.07 -1.80 -2.36
N ASP A 57 -5.97 -2.62 -1.82
CA ASP A 57 -6.38 -3.89 -2.43
C ASP A 57 -7.26 -3.68 -3.69
N THR A 58 -7.83 -2.49 -3.89
CA THR A 58 -8.78 -2.24 -4.99
C THR A 58 -8.13 -2.34 -6.39
N PRO A 59 -7.00 -1.66 -6.69
CA PRO A 59 -6.29 -1.87 -7.96
C PRO A 59 -5.81 -3.31 -8.15
N ILE A 60 -5.38 -3.98 -7.07
CA ILE A 60 -5.00 -5.40 -7.10
C ILE A 60 -6.18 -6.27 -7.52
N ASN A 61 -7.36 -6.02 -6.96
CA ASN A 61 -8.57 -6.73 -7.37
C ASN A 61 -8.93 -6.46 -8.84
N GLN A 62 -8.73 -5.23 -9.33
CA GLN A 62 -8.92 -4.91 -10.75
C GLN A 62 -8.00 -5.72 -11.67
N LEU A 63 -6.77 -6.03 -11.25
CA LEU A 63 -5.87 -6.94 -11.99
C LEU A 63 -6.45 -8.35 -12.12
N TYR A 64 -7.13 -8.87 -11.09
CA TYR A 64 -7.75 -10.19 -11.13
C TYR A 64 -9.02 -10.25 -11.98
N THR A 65 -9.83 -9.19 -11.95
CA THR A 65 -11.14 -9.16 -12.64
C THR A 65 -11.05 -8.67 -14.09
N SER A 66 -9.98 -7.96 -14.44
CA SER A 66 -9.81 -7.43 -15.80
C SER A 66 -9.42 -8.50 -16.80
N ASN A 67 -9.65 -8.21 -18.08
CA ASN A 67 -9.24 -9.10 -19.16
C ASN A 67 -7.70 -9.14 -19.25
N LEU A 68 -7.11 -10.28 -18.88
CA LEU A 68 -5.66 -10.47 -18.85
C LEU A 68 -4.98 -10.11 -20.17
N SER A 69 -5.59 -10.47 -21.32
CA SER A 69 -5.04 -10.17 -22.65
C SER A 69 -4.85 -8.68 -22.88
N ASN A 70 -5.74 -7.84 -22.34
CA ASN A 70 -5.65 -6.38 -22.46
C ASN A 70 -4.61 -5.76 -21.51
N LEU A 71 -4.26 -6.44 -20.42
CA LEU A 71 -3.27 -5.97 -19.44
C LEU A 71 -1.85 -6.33 -19.88
N VAL A 72 -1.67 -7.54 -20.43
CA VAL A 72 -0.37 -8.05 -20.92
C VAL A 72 -0.04 -7.62 -22.34
N ASP A 73 -0.97 -6.99 -23.06
CA ASP A 73 -0.71 -6.31 -24.32
C ASP A 73 0.12 -5.03 -24.10
N LEU A 74 0.83 -4.57 -25.14
CA LEU A 74 1.68 -3.37 -25.13
C LEU A 74 0.89 -2.09 -24.79
N SER A 75 -0.43 -2.08 -25.01
CA SER A 75 -1.33 -1.00 -24.59
C SER A 75 -1.58 -0.96 -23.07
N GLY A 76 -1.23 -2.02 -22.36
CA GLY A 76 -1.31 -2.13 -20.90
C GLY A 76 0.05 -1.89 -20.23
N ALA A 77 0.02 -1.40 -18.99
CA ALA A 77 1.21 -1.12 -18.20
C ALA A 77 2.01 -2.39 -17.91
N ILE A 78 1.35 -3.54 -17.75
CA ILE A 78 2.01 -4.83 -17.55
C ILE A 78 2.70 -5.29 -18.84
N GLY A 79 2.01 -5.27 -19.99
CA GLY A 79 2.65 -5.66 -21.25
C GLY A 79 3.82 -4.77 -21.62
N TYR A 80 3.69 -3.46 -21.37
CA TYR A 80 4.79 -2.51 -21.50
C TYR A 80 5.96 -2.87 -20.56
N ALA A 81 5.70 -3.14 -19.28
CA ALA A 81 6.72 -3.56 -18.31
C ALA A 81 7.42 -4.87 -18.71
N LEU A 82 6.68 -5.86 -19.21
CA LEU A 82 7.23 -7.14 -19.67
C LEU A 82 8.16 -6.99 -20.87
N GLN A 83 7.83 -6.07 -21.80
CA GLN A 83 8.66 -5.84 -22.98
C GLN A 83 9.90 -5.00 -22.65
N ASP A 84 9.73 -3.93 -21.87
CA ASP A 84 10.82 -3.00 -21.53
C ASP A 84 11.82 -3.64 -20.55
N SER A 85 11.36 -4.48 -19.62
CA SER A 85 12.25 -5.21 -18.70
C SER A 85 13.18 -6.21 -19.37
N LYS A 86 12.88 -6.66 -20.61
CA LYS A 86 13.79 -7.48 -21.43
C LYS A 86 15.02 -6.69 -21.90
N LEU A 87 14.90 -5.37 -22.02
CA LEU A 87 15.98 -4.47 -22.41
C LEU A 87 16.70 -3.92 -21.18
N GLU A 88 15.93 -3.45 -20.19
CA GLU A 88 16.44 -2.85 -18.96
C GLU A 88 15.75 -3.45 -17.72
N PRO A 89 16.30 -4.52 -17.13
CA PRO A 89 15.70 -5.15 -15.96
C PRO A 89 15.84 -4.29 -14.70
N GLY A 90 14.93 -4.50 -13.74
CA GLY A 90 14.97 -3.85 -12.42
C GLY A 90 14.26 -2.50 -12.33
N ASN A 91 13.80 -1.94 -13.45
CA ASN A 91 12.96 -0.74 -13.47
C ASN A 91 11.57 -0.98 -12.85
N GLU A 92 10.98 0.07 -12.27
CA GLU A 92 9.59 0.10 -11.79
C GLU A 92 8.72 0.91 -12.77
N TYR A 93 7.57 0.36 -13.13
CA TYR A 93 6.60 0.97 -14.03
C TYR A 93 5.42 1.46 -13.21
N ILE A 94 5.34 2.77 -13.00
CA ILE A 94 4.35 3.38 -12.13
C ILE A 94 3.22 4.03 -12.93
N PHE A 95 2.02 3.96 -12.40
CA PHE A 95 0.86 4.69 -12.91
C PHE A 95 -0.08 5.06 -11.76
N CYS A 96 -0.92 6.05 -11.99
CA CYS A 96 -1.93 6.45 -11.02
C CYS A 96 -3.22 5.66 -11.20
N TYR A 97 -3.79 5.15 -10.10
CA TYR A 97 -5.12 4.55 -10.14
C TYR A 97 -6.20 5.64 -10.06
N LYS A 98 -6.82 5.94 -11.22
CA LYS A 98 -7.86 6.96 -11.38
C LYS A 98 -9.20 6.34 -11.79
N PRO A 99 -9.96 5.71 -10.87
CA PRO A 99 -11.21 5.03 -11.22
C PRO A 99 -12.34 5.98 -11.64
N LEU A 100 -12.20 7.29 -11.37
CA LEU A 100 -13.15 8.31 -11.80
C LEU A 100 -12.86 8.85 -13.21
N SER A 101 -11.68 8.57 -13.76
CA SER A 101 -11.38 8.97 -15.13
C SER A 101 -11.97 7.95 -16.12
N ASN A 102 -12.20 8.39 -17.35
CA ASN A 102 -12.59 7.49 -18.45
C ASN A 102 -11.39 6.73 -19.04
N GLU A 103 -10.22 6.80 -18.39
CA GLU A 103 -9.02 6.14 -18.86
C GLU A 103 -9.08 4.63 -18.61
N LYS A 104 -8.52 3.85 -19.53
CA LYS A 104 -8.37 2.41 -19.34
C LYS A 104 -7.48 2.17 -18.12
N PHE A 105 -7.92 1.27 -17.24
CA PHE A 105 -7.09 0.83 -16.12
C PHE A 105 -5.74 0.32 -16.62
N ALA A 106 -4.65 0.80 -16.00
CA ALA A 106 -3.29 0.45 -16.36
C ALA A 106 -2.97 0.68 -17.85
N ALA A 107 -3.42 1.79 -18.44
CA ALA A 107 -3.01 2.18 -19.80
C ALA A 107 -1.52 2.53 -19.85
N SER A 108 -0.78 2.03 -20.86
CA SER A 108 0.65 2.28 -20.99
C SER A 108 1.01 3.75 -21.27
N LEU A 109 0.08 4.53 -21.84
CA LEU A 109 0.28 5.97 -22.09
C LEU A 109 0.47 6.78 -20.81
N GLY A 110 -0.12 6.33 -19.69
CA GLY A 110 -0.01 6.98 -18.38
C GLY A 110 1.04 6.33 -17.47
N VAL A 111 2.05 5.66 -18.03
CA VAL A 111 3.10 4.99 -17.25
C VAL A 111 4.39 5.82 -17.23
N ALA A 112 5.04 5.86 -16.07
CA ALA A 112 6.40 6.35 -15.93
C ALA A 112 7.33 5.23 -15.46
N VAL A 113 8.55 5.26 -15.97
CA VAL A 113 9.59 4.27 -15.67
C VAL A 113 10.55 4.90 -14.67
N LYS A 114 10.62 4.30 -13.47
CA LYS A 114 11.57 4.66 -12.43
C LYS A 114 12.70 3.65 -12.43
N ARG A 115 13.93 4.15 -12.33
CA ARG A 115 15.10 3.34 -12.03
C ARG A 115 15.45 3.45 -10.56
N PRO A 116 15.64 2.32 -9.84
CA PRO A 116 16.12 2.34 -8.47
C PRO A 116 17.42 3.16 -8.33
N PRO A 117 17.58 3.92 -7.24
CA PRO A 117 18.79 4.70 -7.01
C PRO A 117 20.00 3.81 -6.71
N ALA A 118 21.20 4.38 -6.77
CA ALA A 118 22.42 3.70 -6.33
C ALA A 118 22.59 3.70 -4.79
N THR A 119 21.88 4.57 -4.07
CA THR A 119 22.01 4.72 -2.62
C THR A 119 20.65 4.58 -1.93
N LYS A 120 20.66 4.05 -0.70
CA LYS A 120 19.45 3.68 0.05
C LYS A 120 18.49 4.84 0.34
N THR A 121 19.00 6.07 0.42
CA THR A 121 18.22 7.25 0.83
C THR A 121 17.96 8.21 -0.33
N ALA A 122 18.50 7.93 -1.52
CA ALA A 122 18.25 8.76 -2.69
C ALA A 122 16.88 8.45 -3.30
N LYS A 123 16.39 9.40 -4.07
CA LYS A 123 15.20 9.22 -4.91
C LYS A 123 15.55 8.41 -6.15
N ALA A 124 14.55 7.73 -6.69
CA ALA A 124 14.66 7.05 -7.97
C ALA A 124 14.95 8.05 -9.11
N ALA A 125 15.53 7.54 -10.20
CA ALA A 125 15.70 8.33 -11.42
C ALA A 125 14.50 8.12 -12.37
N LEU A 126 14.03 9.18 -12.99
CA LEU A 126 13.00 9.11 -14.03
C LEU A 126 13.67 8.73 -15.36
N VAL A 127 13.34 7.55 -15.90
CA VAL A 127 13.85 7.09 -17.21
C VAL A 127 12.94 7.57 -18.33
N SER A 128 11.63 7.45 -18.13
CA SER A 128 10.59 7.82 -19.10
C SER A 128 9.28 8.14 -18.39
N GLY A 129 8.38 8.84 -19.06
CA GLY A 129 7.04 9.19 -18.58
C GLY A 129 6.90 10.63 -18.10
N GLY A 130 5.66 11.10 -18.05
CA GLY A 130 5.29 12.47 -17.68
C GLY A 130 4.66 12.58 -16.29
N ALA A 131 4.22 13.79 -15.95
CA ALA A 131 3.52 14.07 -14.69
C ALA A 131 2.23 13.23 -14.51
N ASP A 132 1.54 12.90 -15.60
CA ASP A 132 0.27 12.17 -15.56
C ASP A 132 0.39 10.73 -15.03
N ALA A 133 1.58 10.15 -15.06
CA ALA A 133 1.86 8.83 -14.50
C ALA A 133 1.91 8.83 -12.97
N PHE A 134 2.22 9.98 -12.38
CA PHE A 134 2.23 10.18 -10.95
C PHE A 134 0.84 10.63 -10.50
N CYS A 135 0.38 10.12 -9.36
CA CYS A 135 -0.86 10.64 -8.81
C CYS A 135 -0.66 12.06 -8.28
N ASN A 136 -1.58 12.96 -8.60
CA ASN A 136 -1.68 14.26 -7.96
C ASN A 136 -2.48 14.11 -6.65
N LEU A 137 -1.82 14.37 -5.52
CA LEU A 137 -2.42 14.25 -4.20
C LEU A 137 -3.59 15.23 -3.95
N SER A 138 -3.78 16.23 -4.81
CA SER A 138 -4.88 17.21 -4.72
C SER A 138 -6.12 16.86 -5.54
N SER A 139 -6.02 15.93 -6.49
CA SER A 139 -7.09 15.74 -7.49
C SER A 139 -7.34 14.30 -7.90
N ASP A 140 -6.34 13.41 -7.84
CA ASP A 140 -6.46 12.04 -8.33
C ASP A 140 -7.01 11.08 -7.28
N PHE A 141 -8.12 11.47 -6.67
CA PHE A 141 -8.76 10.68 -5.64
C PHE A 141 -9.43 9.44 -6.22
N GLY A 142 -9.31 8.31 -5.51
CA GLY A 142 -9.91 7.03 -5.90
C GLY A 142 -11.44 6.99 -5.75
N SER A 143 -12.07 8.05 -5.22
CA SER A 143 -13.53 8.18 -5.16
C SER A 143 -13.95 9.64 -5.05
N SER A 144 -15.23 9.90 -5.29
CA SER A 144 -15.86 11.22 -5.12
C SER A 144 -15.83 11.76 -3.69
N ARG A 145 -15.45 10.95 -2.70
CA ARG A 145 -15.25 11.39 -1.32
C ARG A 145 -13.89 12.05 -1.07
N GLU A 146 -13.03 12.10 -2.09
CA GLU A 146 -11.75 12.83 -2.08
C GLU A 146 -10.85 12.51 -0.89
N ALA A 147 -10.86 11.24 -0.46
CA ALA A 147 -10.19 10.82 0.77
C ALA A 147 -8.83 10.16 0.52
N VAL A 148 -8.71 9.32 -0.51
CA VAL A 148 -7.54 8.46 -0.73
C VAL A 148 -7.07 8.57 -2.17
N VAL A 149 -5.76 8.62 -2.34
CA VAL A 149 -5.06 8.55 -3.61
C VAL A 149 -4.25 7.26 -3.62
N THR A 150 -4.30 6.49 -4.71
CA THR A 150 -3.60 5.20 -4.79
C THR A 150 -2.67 5.17 -5.99
N GLN A 151 -1.36 5.04 -5.73
CA GLN A 151 -0.35 4.84 -6.75
C GLN A 151 -0.06 3.36 -6.92
N VAL A 152 0.09 2.91 -8.16
CA VAL A 152 0.40 1.53 -8.49
C VAL A 152 1.76 1.48 -9.17
N ALA A 153 2.56 0.50 -8.79
CA ALA A 153 3.85 0.20 -9.38
C ALA A 153 3.87 -1.26 -9.82
N VAL A 154 4.38 -1.51 -11.01
CA VAL A 154 4.63 -2.84 -11.55
C VAL A 154 6.14 -3.00 -11.64
N LYS A 155 6.68 -4.06 -11.06
CA LYS A 155 8.08 -4.45 -11.18
C LYS A 155 8.12 -5.89 -11.69
N ILE A 156 9.02 -6.16 -12.63
CA ILE A 156 9.34 -7.53 -13.04
C ILE A 156 10.54 -7.96 -12.18
N PRO A 157 10.37 -8.84 -11.18
CA PRO A 157 11.47 -9.29 -10.34
C PRO A 157 12.52 -9.99 -11.20
N ASN A 158 13.79 -9.68 -10.95
CA ASN A 158 14.95 -10.31 -11.55
C ASN A 158 15.76 -11.13 -10.53
N ASP A 159 15.23 -11.27 -9.30
CA ASP A 159 15.82 -12.09 -8.25
C ASP A 159 15.87 -13.56 -8.70
N ALA A 160 16.93 -14.28 -8.32
CA ALA A 160 17.10 -15.67 -8.72
C ALA A 160 15.94 -16.55 -8.22
N GLU A 161 15.43 -17.43 -9.09
CA GLU A 161 14.32 -18.33 -8.79
C GLU A 161 14.66 -19.40 -7.73
N GLU A 162 15.94 -19.53 -7.34
CA GLU A 162 16.44 -20.48 -6.35
C GLU A 162 15.95 -20.17 -4.91
N ASP A 163 15.61 -18.92 -4.61
CA ASP A 163 15.05 -18.50 -3.32
C ASP A 163 13.55 -18.81 -3.18
N LEU A 164 12.92 -19.35 -4.24
CA LEU A 164 11.50 -19.66 -4.22
C LEU A 164 11.24 -20.99 -3.54
N LYS A 165 10.16 -21.03 -2.73
CA LYS A 165 9.68 -22.27 -2.12
C LYS A 165 9.36 -23.30 -3.21
N PRO A 166 9.63 -24.60 -2.95
CA PRO A 166 9.22 -25.65 -3.87
C PRO A 166 7.73 -25.51 -4.21
N GLY A 167 7.44 -25.45 -5.51
CA GLY A 167 6.08 -25.28 -6.01
C GLY A 167 5.61 -23.85 -6.28
N ALA A 168 6.43 -22.83 -5.99
CA ALA A 168 6.05 -21.42 -6.15
C ALA A 168 5.72 -21.03 -7.61
N LEU A 169 6.30 -21.71 -8.60
CA LEU A 169 6.12 -21.43 -10.03
C LEU A 169 5.16 -22.40 -10.73
N LEU A 170 4.50 -23.28 -9.98
CA LEU A 170 3.57 -24.24 -10.56
C LEU A 170 2.36 -23.50 -11.10
N SER A 171 1.90 -23.92 -12.27
CA SER A 171 0.59 -23.49 -12.77
C SER A 171 -0.49 -23.91 -11.78
N ARG A 172 -1.43 -23.01 -11.51
CA ARG A 172 -2.60 -23.35 -10.70
C ARG A 172 -3.44 -24.38 -11.46
N GLY A 173 -3.89 -25.42 -10.76
CA GLY A 173 -4.68 -26.50 -11.34
C GLY A 173 -3.87 -27.72 -11.81
N ASN A 174 -2.54 -27.68 -11.70
CA ASN A 174 -1.70 -28.84 -11.98
C ASN A 174 -1.43 -29.65 -10.70
N ASN A 175 -1.52 -30.97 -10.78
CA ASN A 175 -1.20 -31.87 -9.68
C ASN A 175 0.03 -32.72 -10.01
N LEU A 176 1.20 -32.29 -9.57
CA LEU A 176 2.46 -33.05 -9.74
C LEU A 176 2.39 -34.45 -9.12
N SER A 177 1.61 -34.63 -8.04
CA SER A 177 1.43 -35.93 -7.40
C SER A 177 0.58 -36.91 -8.23
N SER A 178 -0.21 -36.40 -9.19
CA SER A 178 -0.99 -37.24 -10.12
C SER A 178 -0.25 -37.49 -11.44
N GLY A 179 1.02 -37.12 -11.57
CA GLY A 179 1.80 -37.34 -12.79
C GLY A 179 1.29 -36.53 -13.99
N THR A 180 0.47 -35.50 -13.78
CA THR A 180 0.16 -34.53 -14.84
C THR A 180 1.45 -33.78 -15.14
N ILE A 181 2.11 -34.20 -16.20
CA ILE A 181 3.16 -33.46 -16.91
C ILE A 181 2.78 -31.99 -16.91
N MET A 182 3.73 -31.12 -16.52
CA MET A 182 3.65 -29.69 -16.81
C MET A 182 3.09 -29.53 -18.22
N PRO A 183 2.11 -28.64 -18.46
CA PRO A 183 1.52 -28.50 -19.77
C PRO A 183 2.67 -28.33 -20.77
N LYS A 184 2.81 -29.26 -21.72
CA LYS A 184 3.92 -29.28 -22.70
C LYS A 184 4.00 -27.97 -23.52
N ASN A 185 3.01 -27.12 -23.38
CA ASN A 185 2.79 -25.89 -24.12
C ASN A 185 3.00 -24.62 -23.26
N VAL A 186 3.57 -24.73 -22.05
CA VAL A 186 4.04 -23.55 -21.30
C VAL A 186 5.35 -23.08 -21.92
N VAL A 187 5.34 -21.91 -22.54
CA VAL A 187 6.52 -21.40 -23.29
C VAL A 187 7.23 -20.25 -22.59
N GLU A 188 6.54 -19.50 -21.74
CA GLU A 188 7.11 -18.39 -20.96
C GLU A 188 6.43 -18.34 -19.59
N GLN A 189 7.25 -18.21 -18.54
CA GLN A 189 6.79 -17.92 -17.18
C GLN A 189 7.46 -16.63 -16.73
N GLN A 190 6.66 -15.64 -16.35
CA GLN A 190 7.15 -14.35 -15.88
C GLN A 190 6.50 -13.99 -14.56
N ARG A 191 7.32 -13.59 -13.60
CA ARG A 191 6.86 -13.05 -12.33
C ARG A 191 6.59 -11.56 -12.49
N ILE A 192 5.47 -11.13 -11.94
CA ILE A 192 5.08 -9.73 -11.87
C ILE A 192 4.82 -9.40 -10.43
N ARG A 193 5.51 -8.39 -9.92
CA ARG A 193 5.22 -7.80 -8.63
C ARG A 193 4.45 -6.51 -8.83
N VAL A 194 3.29 -6.41 -8.20
CA VAL A 194 2.49 -5.19 -8.17
C VAL A 194 2.51 -4.65 -6.75
N THR A 195 2.93 -3.40 -6.61
CA THR A 195 2.93 -2.67 -5.35
C THR A 195 1.92 -1.53 -5.44
N THR A 196 0.92 -1.53 -4.56
CA THR A 196 -0.10 -0.49 -4.46
C THR A 196 0.10 0.30 -3.19
N THR A 197 0.28 1.61 -3.31
CA THR A 197 0.43 2.52 -2.18
C THR A 197 -0.77 3.45 -2.08
N SER A 198 -1.59 3.27 -1.05
CA SER A 198 -2.73 4.14 -0.74
C SER A 198 -2.35 5.18 0.30
N ILE A 199 -2.75 6.41 0.05
CA ILE A 199 -2.31 7.61 0.75
C ILE A 199 -3.54 8.43 1.10
N VAL A 200 -3.60 8.97 2.32
CA VAL A 200 -4.64 9.95 2.71
C VAL A 200 -4.01 11.35 2.74
N PRO A 201 -4.16 12.15 1.67
CA PRO A 201 -3.46 13.43 1.56
C PRO A 201 -3.91 14.46 2.61
N SER A 202 -5.15 14.39 3.10
CA SER A 202 -5.71 15.37 4.04
C SER A 202 -4.98 15.46 5.39
N PHE A 203 -4.19 14.45 5.76
CA PHE A 203 -3.37 14.45 6.97
C PHE A 203 -1.98 15.07 6.76
N THR A 204 -1.62 15.44 5.52
CA THR A 204 -0.35 16.08 5.25
C THR A 204 -0.33 17.52 5.76
N LYS A 205 0.76 17.90 6.43
CA LYS A 205 1.03 19.30 6.78
C LYS A 205 1.68 20.06 5.62
N ASN A 206 2.34 19.34 4.72
CA ASN A 206 3.02 19.90 3.55
C ASN A 206 2.76 18.98 2.36
N LEU A 207 1.84 19.40 1.51
CA LEU A 207 1.41 18.63 0.35
C LEU A 207 2.53 18.44 -0.66
N ASP A 208 3.37 19.45 -0.88
CA ASP A 208 4.49 19.38 -1.82
C ASP A 208 5.56 18.37 -1.35
N ALA A 209 5.82 18.31 -0.05
CA ALA A 209 6.73 17.31 0.53
C ALA A 209 6.19 15.88 0.34
N ALA A 210 4.88 15.68 0.56
CA ALA A 210 4.23 14.40 0.33
C ALA A 210 4.22 14.02 -1.16
N GLN A 211 3.93 14.98 -2.04
CA GLN A 211 3.96 14.80 -3.49
C GLN A 211 5.38 14.43 -3.95
N ASN A 212 6.41 15.04 -3.35
CA ASN A 212 7.79 14.73 -3.62
C ASN A 212 8.23 13.31 -3.21
N CYS A 213 7.49 12.65 -2.31
CA CYS A 213 7.72 11.24 -1.97
C CYS A 213 7.29 10.31 -3.11
N ILE A 214 6.14 10.58 -3.73
CA ILE A 214 5.56 9.73 -4.79
C ILE A 214 6.12 10.08 -6.18
N GLY A 215 6.47 11.35 -6.38
CA GLY A 215 7.01 11.95 -7.61
C GLY A 215 6.07 12.99 -8.23
N THR A 216 6.62 13.86 -9.07
CA THR A 216 5.88 14.96 -9.73
C THR A 216 5.99 14.93 -11.26
N GLY A 217 6.77 14.00 -11.83
CA GLY A 217 7.05 13.92 -13.27
C GLY A 217 7.95 15.03 -13.84
N SER A 218 8.09 16.18 -13.18
CA SER A 218 9.01 17.27 -13.55
C SER A 218 10.48 16.96 -13.18
N GLY A 219 10.97 15.77 -13.56
CA GLY A 219 12.31 15.29 -13.21
C GLY A 219 12.46 14.74 -11.78
N ASN A 220 11.39 14.75 -10.98
CA ASN A 220 11.36 14.11 -9.67
C ASN A 220 10.50 12.83 -9.73
N ALA A 221 11.16 11.67 -9.73
CA ALA A 221 10.51 10.37 -9.69
C ALA A 221 10.09 9.90 -8.29
N GLY A 222 10.37 10.67 -7.24
CA GLY A 222 10.12 10.25 -5.86
C GLY A 222 10.95 9.04 -5.44
N TYR A 223 10.51 8.33 -4.42
CA TYR A 223 11.15 7.12 -3.92
C TYR A 223 10.64 5.88 -4.67
N ILE A 224 11.34 4.76 -4.48
CA ILE A 224 10.92 3.44 -4.98
C ILE A 224 9.66 2.96 -4.23
N SER A 225 8.92 2.06 -4.86
CA SER A 225 7.60 1.65 -4.35
C SER A 225 7.71 0.61 -3.24
N ASP A 226 8.67 -0.32 -3.37
CA ASP A 226 8.97 -1.34 -2.36
C ASP A 226 10.47 -1.68 -2.31
N ASP A 227 10.90 -2.24 -1.18
CA ASP A 227 12.28 -2.66 -0.92
C ASP A 227 12.38 -4.20 -0.81
N THR A 228 11.49 -4.93 -1.48
CA THR A 228 11.39 -6.38 -1.31
C THR A 228 12.39 -7.18 -2.14
N SER A 229 12.95 -6.59 -3.21
CA SER A 229 14.04 -7.22 -3.97
C SER A 229 15.36 -7.16 -3.23
N SER A 230 16.26 -8.11 -3.56
CA SER A 230 17.57 -8.22 -2.93
C SER A 230 18.44 -6.97 -3.10
N ASP A 231 18.35 -6.31 -4.26
CA ASP A 231 19.08 -5.10 -4.64
C ASP A 231 18.55 -3.83 -3.98
N THR A 232 17.24 -3.74 -3.74
CA THR A 232 16.58 -2.57 -3.13
C THR A 232 16.35 -2.71 -1.63
N LYS A 233 16.81 -3.80 -0.99
CA LYS A 233 16.53 -4.08 0.42
C LYS A 233 16.97 -2.98 1.39
N GLY A 234 16.00 -2.46 2.16
CA GLY A 234 16.21 -1.40 3.15
C GLY A 234 16.43 -0.02 2.52
N PHE A 235 16.03 0.17 1.27
CA PHE A 235 15.97 1.48 0.64
C PHE A 235 14.74 2.24 1.15
N GLU A 236 14.82 3.56 1.12
CA GLU A 236 13.69 4.42 1.44
C GLU A 236 12.63 4.28 0.35
N THR A 237 11.44 3.82 0.76
CA THR A 237 10.27 3.66 -0.11
C THR A 237 9.32 4.84 0.02
N ILE A 238 8.39 4.97 -0.92
CA ILE A 238 7.28 5.93 -0.87
C ILE A 238 6.58 5.89 0.50
N ALA A 239 6.25 4.68 0.98
CA ALA A 239 5.57 4.50 2.26
C ALA A 239 6.40 5.01 3.43
N THR A 240 7.70 4.73 3.46
CA THR A 240 8.58 5.23 4.53
C THR A 240 8.74 6.76 4.50
N CYS A 241 8.84 7.36 3.31
CA CYS A 241 8.90 8.82 3.15
C CYS A 241 7.62 9.49 3.68
N LEU A 242 6.46 8.98 3.28
CA LEU A 242 5.16 9.51 3.72
C LEU A 242 4.92 9.31 5.22
N ALA A 243 5.31 8.16 5.77
CA ALA A 243 5.22 7.89 7.21
C ALA A 243 6.08 8.87 8.04
N LYS A 244 7.29 9.22 7.57
CA LYS A 244 8.15 10.24 8.22
C LYS A 244 7.50 11.62 8.25
N LEU A 245 6.67 11.94 7.26
CA LEU A 245 5.89 13.18 7.20
C LEU A 245 4.61 13.13 8.03
N GLY A 246 4.30 11.99 8.67
CA GLY A 246 3.07 11.78 9.43
C GLY A 246 1.84 11.56 8.55
N VAL A 247 2.03 11.27 7.26
CA VAL A 247 0.94 10.98 6.32
C VAL A 247 0.55 9.50 6.46
N PRO A 248 -0.72 9.20 6.78
CA PRO A 248 -1.24 7.83 6.78
C PRO A 248 -1.10 7.21 5.40
N VAL A 249 -0.39 6.09 5.35
CA VAL A 249 -0.08 5.37 4.13
C VAL A 249 -0.14 3.87 4.40
N ASN A 250 -0.62 3.12 3.41
CA ASN A 250 -0.54 1.67 3.39
C ASN A 250 0.01 1.23 2.04
N SER A 251 1.08 0.43 2.06
CA SER A 251 1.65 -0.18 0.86
C SER A 251 1.46 -1.68 0.93
N GLN A 252 0.92 -2.25 -0.14
CA GLN A 252 0.72 -3.68 -0.29
C GLN A 252 1.45 -4.14 -1.55
N THR A 253 2.18 -5.24 -1.43
CA THR A 253 2.93 -5.84 -2.52
C THR A 253 2.39 -7.24 -2.75
N GLN A 254 2.04 -7.54 -4.00
CA GLN A 254 1.60 -8.87 -4.41
C GLN A 254 2.35 -9.32 -5.66
N GLU A 255 2.79 -10.58 -5.63
CA GLU A 255 3.43 -11.22 -6.78
C GLU A 255 2.46 -12.16 -7.49
N PHE A 256 2.57 -12.15 -8.82
CA PHE A 256 1.77 -12.93 -9.76
C PHE A 256 2.70 -13.69 -10.69
N ASN A 257 2.34 -14.93 -11.01
CA ASN A 257 3.01 -15.69 -12.05
C ASN A 257 2.15 -15.68 -13.30
N LEU A 258 2.63 -14.99 -14.34
CA LEU A 258 2.06 -15.10 -15.67
C LEU A 258 2.64 -16.32 -16.38
N GLN A 259 1.77 -17.05 -17.05
CA GLN A 259 2.12 -18.23 -17.82
C GLN A 259 1.40 -18.18 -19.16
N THR A 260 2.16 -18.32 -20.24
CA THR A 260 1.59 -18.44 -21.59
C THR A 260 1.46 -19.91 -21.93
N ILE A 261 0.23 -20.34 -22.25
CA ILE A 261 -0.08 -21.73 -22.61
C ILE A 261 -0.62 -21.72 -24.03
N PHE A 262 0.08 -22.39 -24.95
CA PHE A 262 -0.48 -22.61 -26.28
C PHE A 262 -1.55 -23.71 -26.22
N THR A 263 -2.78 -23.39 -26.59
CA THR A 263 -3.84 -24.38 -26.82
C THR A 263 -3.97 -24.60 -28.33
N GLN A 264 -3.70 -25.81 -28.80
CA GLN A 264 -3.91 -26.16 -30.20
C GLN A 264 -5.41 -26.20 -30.48
N THR A 265 -5.94 -25.21 -31.20
CA THR A 265 -7.36 -25.09 -31.54
C THR A 265 -7.72 -25.79 -32.86
N GLN A 266 -6.73 -26.24 -33.64
CA GLN A 266 -6.94 -27.02 -34.86
C GLN A 266 -5.76 -27.95 -35.14
N ALA A 267 -6.07 -29.15 -35.66
CA ALA A 267 -5.07 -30.14 -36.05
C ALA A 267 -4.21 -29.61 -37.22
N PRO A 268 -2.91 -29.98 -37.29
CA PRO A 268 -2.00 -29.54 -38.34
C PRO A 268 -2.44 -29.98 -39.74
#